data_AF-A0A6P6NHR7-F1
#
_entry.id   AF-A0A6P6NHR7-F1
#
_cell.length_a   1.000
_cell.length_b   1.000
_cell.length_c   1.000
_cell.angle_alpha   90.00
_cell.angle_beta   90.00
_cell.angle_gamma   90.00
#
_symmetry.space_group_name_H-M   'P 1'
#
loop_
_entity.id
_entity.type
_entity.pdbx_description
1 polymer ?
#
loop_
_entity_poly.entity_id
_entity_poly.type
_entity_poly.pdbx_seq_one_letter_code
_entity_poly.pdbx_strand_id
1 'polypeptide(L)'
;MDSRKPILPPNKPTLIHEGSPKRYRLFTVKKLLDDSGKIRKWTYGMKDSSKPNKIVLLVGETGAGKTTLINSMVNYLLKVKFEHEIWYEITEEEARDQSESQTSEITMYEVFHVKSPISLTIIDTPGYGDTRGLDKDLEVAENLATLFQSNDGVREVDAVCFVIQASKNRLSDRQHYIFSSVLSLFGKDIVNNIVFLITHSDGLPPKNVIGAINKAKIPCRRDKSGQPVYFLFNNRQAEARQNERRYVRAQRDAWEDSVEDLKNFFQSLHEKNRRSLALTSDVLTQRIQFEASICNLQQRIQEMELKMAEKRQIQEAMVQNKEKIDECTNFTINFKKTVKLKVPIESASWKNRKATTCTVCEENCHEFGCWWASDPSKCEVMKKGYCTVCTGKCHHSKHVKENKKYIIKNSTIKIEFDRWIKDYEKAEEESRKFSVIMDRLDRDLQDIEDQKSILLFNAYRTIKNLSQIALKPDSAFTLQHLDFFIPRVREAGKEDWVRELEEMRRKAVEEEANKDTLSYLQAGLAKLDIFFSEK
;
A
#
# COMPACT_ATOMS: atom_id res chain seq x y z
N MET A 1 -53.07 6.27 -0.61
CA MET A 1 -52.81 7.09 0.59
C MET A 1 -51.30 7.31 0.70
N ASP A 2 -50.92 8.56 0.47
CA ASP A 2 -49.70 9.27 0.91
C ASP A 2 -48.33 8.58 0.75
N SER A 3 -47.81 8.61 -0.49
CA SER A 3 -46.38 8.45 -0.77
C SER A 3 -45.61 9.70 -0.33
N ARG A 4 -45.25 9.78 0.95
CA ARG A 4 -44.34 10.81 1.45
C ARG A 4 -42.95 10.57 0.88
N LYS A 5 -42.59 11.37 -0.14
CA LYS A 5 -41.20 11.57 -0.52
C LYS A 5 -40.41 12.03 0.72
N PRO A 6 -39.21 11.50 0.98
CA PRO A 6 -38.37 12.04 2.04
C PRO A 6 -38.05 13.50 1.70
N ILE A 7 -38.51 14.41 2.55
CA ILE A 7 -38.22 15.84 2.47
C ILE A 7 -36.75 16.01 2.88
N LEU A 8 -35.87 16.27 1.90
CA LEU A 8 -34.48 16.65 2.18
C LEU A 8 -34.45 18.05 2.84
N PRO A 9 -33.49 18.33 3.74
CA PRO A 9 -33.34 19.64 4.38
C PRO A 9 -33.04 20.74 3.35
N PRO A 10 -33.18 22.04 3.70
CA PRO A 10 -33.03 23.13 2.74
C PRO A 10 -31.63 23.13 2.12
N ASN A 11 -31.55 22.99 0.80
CA ASN A 11 -30.35 23.03 -0.06
C ASN A 11 -29.62 24.39 -0.09
N LYS A 12 -29.65 25.17 0.99
CA LYS A 12 -28.98 26.47 1.06
C LYS A 12 -27.58 26.30 1.64
N PRO A 13 -26.54 26.79 0.96
CA PRO A 13 -25.18 26.74 1.48
C PRO A 13 -25.03 27.70 2.67
N THR A 14 -24.17 27.35 3.62
CA THR A 14 -23.96 28.11 4.86
C THR A 14 -22.86 29.14 4.64
N LEU A 15 -23.12 30.40 4.96
CA LEU A 15 -22.09 31.44 4.90
C LEU A 15 -21.04 31.22 6.00
N ILE A 16 -19.76 31.18 5.62
CA ILE A 16 -18.62 30.95 6.52
C ILE A 16 -17.66 32.14 6.58
N HIS A 17 -17.71 33.06 5.61
CA HIS A 17 -16.91 34.30 5.62
C HIS A 17 -17.62 35.41 4.83
N GLU A 18 -17.73 36.60 5.44
CA GLU A 18 -18.47 37.76 4.88
C GLU A 18 -17.64 38.66 3.95
N GLY A 19 -16.30 38.62 4.02
CA GLY A 19 -15.44 39.44 3.16
C GLY A 19 -15.50 39.02 1.69
N SER A 20 -15.16 39.90 0.75
CA SER A 20 -15.20 39.61 -0.70
C SER A 20 -14.01 38.72 -1.12
N PRO A 21 -14.21 37.54 -1.74
CA PRO A 21 -15.50 36.94 -2.06
C PRO A 21 -16.15 36.27 -0.85
N LYS A 22 -17.48 36.42 -0.71
CA LYS A 22 -18.27 35.74 0.33
C LYS A 22 -18.09 34.25 0.21
N ARG A 23 -17.64 33.58 1.27
CA ARG A 23 -17.37 32.13 1.26
C ARG A 23 -18.54 31.37 1.84
N TYR A 24 -18.99 30.35 1.12
CA TYR A 24 -20.16 29.54 1.46
C TYR A 24 -19.79 28.05 1.48
N ARG A 25 -20.09 27.37 2.59
CA ARG A 25 -19.98 25.91 2.70
C ARG A 25 -21.19 25.24 2.03
N LEU A 26 -20.93 24.37 1.07
CA LEU A 26 -21.95 23.58 0.40
C LEU A 26 -22.50 22.49 1.32
N PHE A 27 -23.80 22.26 1.27
CA PHE A 27 -24.41 21.12 1.93
C PHE A 27 -24.13 19.84 1.15
N THR A 28 -23.58 18.83 1.80
CA THR A 28 -23.30 17.51 1.21
C THR A 28 -23.99 16.39 1.96
N VAL A 29 -24.46 15.38 1.24
CA VAL A 29 -24.90 14.11 1.82
C VAL A 29 -23.66 13.28 2.16
N LYS A 30 -23.50 12.93 3.43
CA LYS A 30 -22.32 12.20 3.93
C LYS A 30 -22.59 10.71 4.05
N LYS A 31 -21.66 9.89 3.58
CA LYS A 31 -21.64 8.44 3.74
C LYS A 31 -20.22 7.99 4.08
N LEU A 32 -20.09 7.08 5.05
CA LEU A 32 -18.83 6.34 5.27
C LEU A 32 -18.84 5.10 4.37
N LEU A 33 -17.75 4.84 3.67
CA LEU A 33 -17.61 3.70 2.76
C LEU A 33 -16.96 2.48 3.43
N ASP A 34 -16.47 2.65 4.65
CA ASP A 34 -15.83 1.63 5.46
C ASP A 34 -16.24 1.78 6.94
N ASP A 35 -16.18 0.68 7.68
CA ASP A 35 -16.61 0.62 9.09
C ASP A 35 -15.72 1.47 10.01
N SER A 36 -14.52 1.85 9.56
CA SER A 36 -13.58 2.63 10.35
C SER A 36 -13.63 4.14 10.09
N GLY A 37 -14.41 4.55 9.09
CA GLY A 37 -14.56 5.95 8.68
C GLY A 37 -13.33 6.57 8.00
N LYS A 38 -12.39 5.75 7.52
CA LYS A 38 -11.17 6.21 6.82
C LYS A 38 -11.40 6.53 5.35
N ILE A 39 -12.55 6.14 4.81
CA ILE A 39 -12.97 6.37 3.45
C ILE A 39 -14.35 7.01 3.51
N ARG A 40 -14.39 8.30 3.18
CA ARG A 40 -15.58 9.13 3.25
C ARG A 40 -16.11 9.40 1.85
N LYS A 41 -17.42 9.59 1.73
CA LYS A 41 -18.08 10.04 0.51
C LYS A 41 -19.01 11.19 0.81
N TRP A 42 -18.79 12.33 0.17
CA TRP A 42 -19.59 13.54 0.31
C TRP A 42 -20.17 13.93 -1.05
N THR A 43 -21.50 13.95 -1.12
CA THR A 43 -22.22 14.14 -2.38
C THR A 43 -22.96 15.47 -2.38
N TYR A 44 -22.67 16.32 -3.36
CA TYR A 44 -23.39 17.56 -3.65
C TYR A 44 -24.30 17.39 -4.89
N GLY A 45 -25.58 17.69 -4.73
CA GLY A 45 -26.58 17.58 -5.79
C GLY A 45 -27.12 16.16 -6.01
N MET A 46 -27.86 15.96 -7.10
CA MET A 46 -28.47 14.67 -7.45
C MET A 46 -27.85 14.10 -8.71
N LYS A 47 -27.44 12.83 -8.65
CA LYS A 47 -26.82 12.13 -9.77
C LYS A 47 -27.77 12.07 -10.97
N ASP A 48 -27.29 12.53 -12.11
CA ASP A 48 -27.94 12.38 -13.42
C ASP A 48 -27.14 11.37 -14.25
N SER A 49 -27.71 10.19 -14.45
CA SER A 49 -27.06 9.08 -15.15
C SER A 49 -26.85 9.33 -16.65
N SER A 50 -27.48 10.34 -17.25
CA SER A 50 -27.24 10.71 -18.65
C SER A 50 -25.97 11.54 -18.83
N LYS A 51 -25.44 12.12 -17.76
CA LYS A 51 -24.23 12.96 -17.84
C LYS A 51 -22.97 12.12 -17.65
N PRO A 52 -21.93 12.33 -18.47
CA PRO A 52 -20.65 11.67 -18.25
C PRO A 52 -20.07 12.09 -16.90
N ASN A 53 -19.74 11.12 -16.06
CA ASN A 53 -19.06 11.34 -14.79
C ASN A 53 -17.55 11.22 -14.96
N LYS A 54 -16.79 12.27 -14.63
CA LYS A 54 -15.32 12.26 -14.65
C LYS A 54 -14.80 11.88 -13.27
N ILE A 55 -13.84 10.98 -13.20
CA ILE A 55 -13.26 10.47 -11.95
C ILE A 55 -11.78 10.83 -11.91
N VAL A 56 -11.38 11.65 -10.95
CA VAL A 56 -10.00 12.11 -10.80
C VAL A 56 -9.49 11.82 -9.39
N LEU A 57 -8.24 11.36 -9.30
CA LEU A 57 -7.55 11.13 -8.03
C LEU A 57 -6.50 12.21 -7.83
N LEU A 58 -6.53 12.91 -6.70
CA LEU A 58 -5.55 13.94 -6.37
C LEU A 58 -4.53 13.41 -5.36
N VAL A 59 -3.24 13.51 -5.69
CA VAL A 59 -2.15 13.08 -4.81
C VAL A 59 -1.07 14.14 -4.74
N GLY A 60 -0.49 14.37 -3.56
CA GLY A 60 0.57 15.36 -3.38
C GLY A 60 0.87 15.62 -1.89
N GLU A 61 1.94 16.35 -1.62
CA GLU A 61 2.35 16.70 -0.26
C GLU A 61 1.30 17.57 0.47
N THR A 62 1.37 17.58 1.80
CA THR A 62 0.63 18.55 2.62
C THR A 62 1.01 19.97 2.19
N GLY A 63 0.04 20.87 2.05
CA GLY A 63 0.28 22.25 1.59
C GLY A 63 0.48 22.40 0.08
N ALA A 64 0.45 21.34 -0.72
CA ALA A 64 0.54 21.44 -2.19
C ALA A 64 -0.66 22.17 -2.85
N GLY A 65 -1.73 22.45 -2.10
CA GLY A 65 -2.91 23.16 -2.60
C GLY A 65 -4.02 22.26 -3.15
N LYS A 66 -4.08 20.99 -2.72
CA LYS A 66 -5.12 20.03 -3.13
C LYS A 66 -6.53 20.51 -2.79
N THR A 67 -6.78 20.89 -1.53
CA THR A 67 -8.08 21.42 -1.08
C THR A 67 -8.53 22.63 -1.88
N THR A 68 -7.64 23.61 -2.06
CA THR A 68 -7.93 24.80 -2.86
C THR A 68 -8.33 24.43 -4.27
N LEU A 69 -7.63 23.46 -4.87
CA LEU A 69 -7.92 22.98 -6.22
C LEU A 69 -9.26 22.24 -6.32
N ILE A 70 -9.63 21.45 -5.32
CA ILE A 70 -10.96 20.81 -5.22
C ILE A 70 -12.04 21.89 -5.27
N ASN A 71 -11.92 22.93 -4.44
CA ASN A 71 -12.90 24.02 -4.41
C ASN A 71 -12.90 24.81 -5.73
N SER A 72 -11.75 25.02 -6.38
CA SER A 72 -11.68 25.62 -7.72
C SER A 72 -12.43 24.79 -8.78
N MET A 73 -12.26 23.46 -8.79
CA MET A 73 -13.01 22.56 -9.67
C MET A 73 -14.52 22.65 -9.42
N VAL A 74 -14.95 22.70 -8.16
CA VAL A 74 -16.36 22.85 -7.80
C VAL A 74 -16.93 24.19 -8.28
N ASN A 75 -16.24 25.30 -8.01
CA ASN A 75 -16.71 26.63 -8.43
C ASN A 75 -16.78 26.76 -9.96
N TYR A 76 -15.86 26.12 -10.68
CA TYR A 76 -15.93 26.02 -12.14
C TYR A 76 -17.20 25.29 -12.61
N LEU A 77 -17.54 24.14 -12.01
CA LEU A 77 -18.76 23.39 -12.35
C LEU A 77 -20.04 24.16 -12.00
N LEU A 78 -20.00 24.95 -10.92
CA LEU A 78 -21.08 25.84 -10.50
C LEU A 78 -21.16 27.14 -11.34
N LYS A 79 -20.24 27.34 -12.30
CA LYS A 79 -20.16 28.52 -13.17
C LYS A 79 -20.03 29.83 -12.38
N VAL A 80 -19.29 29.80 -11.27
CA VAL A 80 -18.95 31.00 -10.51
C VAL A 80 -18.01 31.86 -11.34
N LYS A 81 -18.25 33.18 -11.35
CA LYS A 81 -17.45 34.17 -12.04
C LYS A 81 -16.77 35.09 -11.04
N PHE A 82 -15.69 35.73 -11.46
CA PHE A 82 -14.95 36.68 -10.65
C PHE A 82 -15.84 37.80 -10.10
N GLU A 83 -16.79 38.30 -10.91
CA GLU A 83 -17.72 39.39 -10.58
C GLU A 83 -18.80 39.01 -9.57
N HIS A 84 -19.05 37.71 -9.37
CA HIS A 84 -20.08 37.30 -8.42
C HIS A 84 -19.68 37.59 -6.97
N GLU A 85 -18.37 37.72 -6.70
CA GLU A 85 -17.83 37.90 -5.35
C GLU A 85 -18.34 36.84 -4.36
N ILE A 86 -18.51 35.60 -4.85
CA ILE A 86 -18.87 34.43 -4.05
C ILE A 86 -17.85 33.31 -4.28
N TRP A 87 -17.66 32.48 -3.27
CA TRP A 87 -16.81 31.31 -3.33
C TRP A 87 -17.47 30.15 -2.58
N TYR A 88 -17.60 29.00 -3.23
CA TYR A 88 -18.17 27.80 -2.61
C TYR A 88 -17.10 26.83 -2.14
N GLU A 89 -17.34 26.21 -0.99
CA GLU A 89 -16.46 25.19 -0.41
C GLU A 89 -17.22 23.90 -0.18
N ILE A 90 -16.75 22.83 -0.80
CA ILE A 90 -17.25 21.48 -0.54
C ILE A 90 -16.45 20.79 0.56
N THR A 91 -15.22 21.24 0.78
CA THR A 91 -14.31 20.70 1.78
C THR A 91 -14.66 21.23 3.18
N GLU A 92 -14.61 20.35 4.17
CA GLU A 92 -14.91 20.69 5.57
C GLU A 92 -13.59 20.78 6.34
N GLU A 93 -12.81 21.82 6.06
CA GLU A 93 -11.65 22.13 6.90
C GLU A 93 -12.17 22.92 8.13
N GLU A 94 -11.93 22.38 9.33
CA GLU A 94 -11.88 23.19 10.55
C GLU A 94 -10.61 24.03 10.48
N ALA A 95 -10.69 25.31 10.83
CA ALA A 95 -9.52 26.17 10.94
C ALA A 95 -8.63 25.71 12.12
N ARG A 96 -7.85 24.67 11.92
CA ARG A 96 -6.68 24.32 12.75
C ARG A 96 -5.42 24.78 12.02
N ASP A 97 -4.33 24.88 12.76
CA ASP A 97 -3.08 25.50 12.32
C ASP A 97 -2.60 24.93 10.96
N GLN A 98 -2.08 25.79 10.08
CA GLN A 98 -1.61 25.40 8.72
C GLN A 98 -0.39 24.45 8.77
N SER A 99 0.19 24.28 9.96
CA SER A 99 1.33 23.43 10.27
C SER A 99 0.95 21.95 10.46
N GLU A 100 -0.34 21.63 10.67
CA GLU A 100 -0.83 20.26 10.88
C GLU A 100 -1.59 19.74 9.65
N SER A 101 -1.45 18.43 9.38
CA SER A 101 -2.13 17.76 8.27
C SER A 101 -3.66 17.86 8.38
N GLN A 102 -4.29 18.66 7.51
CA GLN A 102 -5.74 18.94 7.60
C GLN A 102 -6.64 17.80 7.11
N THR A 103 -6.11 16.85 6.33
CA THR A 103 -6.84 15.68 5.82
C THR A 103 -6.21 14.39 6.34
N SER A 104 -6.88 13.66 7.24
CA SER A 104 -6.39 12.38 7.80
C SER A 104 -6.97 11.12 7.16
N GLU A 105 -8.04 11.27 6.36
CA GLU A 105 -8.81 10.22 5.70
C GLU A 105 -8.96 10.49 4.20
N ILE A 106 -9.20 9.44 3.41
CA ILE A 106 -9.54 9.60 2.00
C ILE A 106 -10.98 10.09 1.89
N THR A 107 -11.22 11.15 1.11
CA THR A 107 -12.56 11.68 0.88
C THR A 107 -12.89 11.69 -0.60
N MET A 108 -13.99 11.05 -0.98
CA MET A 108 -14.56 11.11 -2.31
C MET A 108 -15.64 12.19 -2.36
N TYR A 109 -15.40 13.22 -3.16
CA TYR A 109 -16.34 14.31 -3.40
C TYR A 109 -17.08 14.06 -4.72
N GLU A 110 -18.39 13.86 -4.64
CA GLU A 110 -19.26 13.75 -5.81
C GLU A 110 -19.99 15.07 -6.05
N VAL A 111 -19.85 15.64 -7.25
CA VAL A 111 -20.41 16.94 -7.61
C VAL A 111 -21.34 16.79 -8.80
N PHE A 112 -22.64 16.89 -8.54
CA PHE A 112 -23.71 16.74 -9.50
C PHE A 112 -24.47 18.05 -9.70
N HIS A 113 -23.91 18.96 -10.52
CA HIS A 113 -24.56 20.23 -10.80
C HIS A 113 -25.46 20.17 -12.04
N VAL A 114 -26.72 20.62 -11.90
CA VAL A 114 -27.74 20.54 -12.96
C VAL A 114 -27.32 21.28 -14.23
N LYS A 115 -26.65 22.44 -14.13
CA LYS A 115 -26.21 23.23 -15.29
C LYS A 115 -24.83 22.84 -15.85
N SER A 116 -24.15 21.89 -15.21
CA SER A 116 -22.87 21.38 -15.69
C SER A 116 -23.11 20.28 -16.74
N PRO A 117 -22.34 20.26 -17.85
CA PRO A 117 -22.43 19.19 -18.85
C PRO A 117 -21.83 17.86 -18.36
N ILE A 118 -21.02 17.90 -17.30
CA ILE A 118 -20.37 16.73 -16.70
C ILE A 118 -20.72 16.61 -15.22
N SER A 119 -20.66 15.39 -14.72
CA SER A 119 -20.54 15.10 -13.30
C SER A 119 -19.06 14.91 -12.94
N LEU A 120 -18.68 15.18 -11.69
CA LEU A 120 -17.29 15.03 -11.25
C LEU A 120 -17.23 14.25 -9.94
N THR A 121 -16.33 13.29 -9.89
CA THR A 121 -15.93 12.54 -8.68
C THR A 121 -14.45 12.82 -8.44
N ILE A 122 -14.13 13.43 -7.30
CA ILE A 122 -12.77 13.75 -6.89
C ILE A 122 -12.41 12.88 -5.71
N ILE A 123 -11.35 12.08 -5.85
CA ILE A 123 -10.78 11.31 -4.75
C ILE A 123 -9.64 12.14 -4.18
N ASP A 124 -9.86 12.69 -3.00
CA ASP A 124 -8.85 13.44 -2.25
C ASP A 124 -8.10 12.52 -1.31
N THR A 125 -6.77 12.52 -1.39
CA THR A 125 -5.91 11.78 -0.48
C THR A 125 -5.31 12.71 0.57
N PRO A 126 -5.07 12.23 1.81
CA PRO A 126 -4.20 12.89 2.76
C PRO A 126 -2.86 13.34 2.15
N GLY A 127 -2.24 14.36 2.73
CA GLY A 127 -0.89 14.77 2.34
C GLY A 127 0.11 13.65 2.59
N TYR A 128 0.76 13.20 1.52
CA TYR A 128 1.78 12.15 1.59
C TYR A 128 3.12 12.69 2.15
N GLY A 129 3.88 11.81 2.80
CA GLY A 129 5.22 12.12 3.35
C GLY A 129 5.21 13.11 4.51
N ASP A 130 4.10 13.27 5.21
CA ASP A 130 3.96 14.19 6.36
C ASP A 130 4.86 13.81 7.53
N THR A 131 4.98 14.67 8.56
CA THR A 131 5.80 14.44 9.76
C THR A 131 5.43 13.16 10.55
N ARG A 132 4.31 12.54 10.18
CA ARG A 132 3.76 11.29 10.75
C ARG A 132 4.42 10.00 10.25
N GLY A 133 5.29 10.08 9.23
CA GLY A 133 6.15 8.97 8.79
C GLY A 133 5.48 7.91 7.88
N LEU A 134 6.25 6.85 7.58
CA LEU A 134 5.94 5.79 6.61
C LEU A 134 4.64 5.03 6.92
N ASP A 135 4.34 4.82 8.20
CA ASP A 135 3.14 4.10 8.65
C ASP A 135 1.84 4.78 8.19
N LYS A 136 1.85 6.12 8.05
CA LYS A 136 0.68 6.85 7.57
C LYS A 136 0.53 6.72 6.05
N ASP A 137 1.63 6.65 5.31
CA ASP A 137 1.59 6.48 3.86
C ASP A 137 1.15 5.07 3.47
N LEU A 138 1.57 4.05 4.26
CA LEU A 138 1.04 2.69 4.20
C LEU A 138 -0.47 2.66 4.43
N GLU A 139 -0.98 3.39 5.42
CA GLU A 139 -2.42 3.51 5.67
C GLU A 139 -3.16 4.12 4.47
N VAL A 140 -2.60 5.13 3.81
CA VAL A 140 -3.22 5.72 2.61
C VAL A 140 -3.25 4.71 1.45
N ALA A 141 -2.18 3.93 1.27
CA ALA A 141 -2.13 2.87 0.27
C ALA A 141 -3.21 1.79 0.51
N GLU A 142 -3.36 1.33 1.76
CA GLU A 142 -4.40 0.38 2.17
C GLU A 142 -5.81 0.93 1.95
N ASN A 143 -6.04 2.20 2.30
CA ASN A 143 -7.34 2.85 2.12
C ASN A 143 -7.69 3.01 0.63
N LEU A 144 -6.70 3.33 -0.22
CA LEU A 144 -6.89 3.36 -1.67
C LEU A 144 -7.22 1.97 -2.23
N ALA A 145 -6.53 0.92 -1.76
CA ALA A 145 -6.83 -0.46 -2.15
C ALA A 145 -8.27 -0.83 -1.81
N THR A 146 -8.70 -0.51 -0.59
CA THR A 146 -10.08 -0.75 -0.12
C THR A 146 -11.09 0.02 -0.97
N LEU A 147 -10.81 1.29 -1.28
CA LEU A 147 -11.67 2.10 -2.14
C LEU A 147 -11.81 1.51 -3.55
N PHE A 148 -10.73 0.95 -4.11
CA PHE A 148 -10.76 0.39 -5.46
C PHE A 148 -11.42 -0.99 -5.54
N GLN A 149 -11.44 -1.72 -4.42
CA GLN A 149 -12.03 -3.05 -4.33
C GLN A 149 -13.50 -3.04 -3.86
N SER A 150 -13.95 -1.97 -3.21
CA SER A 150 -15.31 -1.87 -2.69
C SER A 150 -16.35 -1.78 -3.83
N ASN A 151 -17.52 -2.43 -3.62
CA ASN A 151 -18.66 -2.33 -4.53
C ASN A 151 -19.22 -0.91 -4.64
N ASP A 152 -19.18 -0.16 -3.53
CA ASP A 152 -19.58 1.25 -3.46
C ASP A 152 -18.43 2.22 -3.74
N GLY A 153 -17.25 1.68 -4.09
CA GLY A 153 -16.01 2.40 -4.33
C GLY A 153 -15.80 2.79 -5.79
N VAL A 154 -14.53 2.83 -6.21
CA VAL A 154 -14.12 3.34 -7.54
C VAL A 154 -13.42 2.26 -8.35
N ARG A 155 -13.98 1.91 -9.52
CA ARG A 155 -13.42 0.86 -10.39
C ARG A 155 -12.68 1.40 -11.61
N GLU A 156 -12.79 2.69 -11.88
CA GLU A 156 -12.21 3.32 -13.06
C GLU A 156 -11.74 4.74 -12.72
N VAL A 157 -10.77 5.25 -13.47
CA VAL A 157 -10.29 6.62 -13.31
C VAL A 157 -10.02 7.27 -14.67
N ASP A 158 -10.31 8.56 -14.78
CA ASP A 158 -10.00 9.37 -15.96
C ASP A 158 -8.60 10.02 -15.84
N ALA A 159 -8.21 10.42 -14.62
CA ALA A 159 -6.86 10.94 -14.35
C ALA A 159 -6.35 10.66 -12.92
N VAL A 160 -5.04 10.39 -12.82
CA VAL A 160 -4.28 10.42 -11.57
C VAL A 160 -3.45 11.70 -11.59
N CYS A 161 -3.76 12.61 -10.69
CA CYS A 161 -3.27 13.98 -10.72
C CYS A 161 -2.25 14.21 -9.60
N PHE A 162 -0.99 14.39 -9.97
CA PHE A 162 0.03 14.83 -9.01
C PHE A 162 -0.01 16.34 -8.85
N VAL A 163 -0.28 16.79 -7.63
CA VAL A 163 -0.38 18.20 -7.27
C VAL A 163 0.97 18.70 -6.72
N ILE A 164 1.58 19.67 -7.40
CA ILE A 164 2.93 20.19 -7.08
C ILE A 164 2.93 21.71 -7.17
N GLN A 165 3.64 22.41 -6.28
CA GLN A 165 3.81 23.86 -6.38
C GLN A 165 4.83 24.27 -7.46
N ALA A 166 4.53 25.33 -8.22
CA ALA A 166 5.38 25.87 -9.29
C ALA A 166 6.75 26.37 -8.80
N SER A 167 6.83 26.86 -7.56
CA SER A 167 8.04 27.41 -6.94
C SER A 167 9.11 26.36 -6.61
N LYS A 168 8.81 25.07 -6.79
CA LYS A 168 9.74 23.98 -6.52
C LYS A 168 10.75 23.86 -7.65
N ASN A 169 11.97 24.33 -7.41
CA ASN A 169 13.05 24.32 -8.41
C ASN A 169 13.68 22.93 -8.63
N ARG A 170 13.47 22.00 -7.69
CA ARG A 170 13.91 20.61 -7.73
C ARG A 170 12.86 19.75 -7.01
N LEU A 171 12.78 18.48 -7.39
CA LEU A 171 12.08 17.50 -6.56
C LEU A 171 12.91 17.28 -5.29
N SER A 172 12.30 17.42 -4.12
CA SER A 172 12.95 17.04 -2.86
C SER A 172 12.95 15.53 -2.68
N ASP A 173 13.81 15.00 -1.80
CA ASP A 173 13.82 13.57 -1.44
C ASP A 173 12.43 13.09 -1.01
N ARG A 174 11.71 13.93 -0.25
CA ARG A 174 10.31 13.71 0.13
C ARG A 174 9.43 13.59 -1.12
N GLN A 175 9.52 14.48 -2.09
CA GLN A 175 8.69 14.42 -3.29
C GLN A 175 9.02 13.19 -4.14
N HIS A 176 10.31 12.84 -4.28
CA HIS A 176 10.73 11.61 -4.93
C HIS A 176 10.12 10.36 -4.27
N TYR A 177 10.15 10.30 -2.95
CA TYR A 177 9.47 9.27 -2.18
C TYR A 177 7.96 9.27 -2.44
N ILE A 178 7.28 10.42 -2.43
CA ILE A 178 5.83 10.51 -2.69
C ILE A 178 5.50 9.95 -4.08
N PHE A 179 6.24 10.35 -5.12
CA PHE A 179 6.03 9.78 -6.46
C PHE A 179 6.26 8.28 -6.45
N SER A 180 7.38 7.82 -5.89
CA SER A 180 7.72 6.39 -5.89
C SER A 180 6.64 5.55 -5.18
N SER A 181 6.24 5.97 -3.98
CA SER A 181 5.23 5.29 -3.16
C SER A 181 3.86 5.28 -3.83
N VAL A 182 3.41 6.40 -4.39
CA VAL A 182 2.09 6.50 -5.03
C VAL A 182 2.06 5.72 -6.33
N LEU A 183 3.09 5.85 -7.17
CA LEU A 183 3.18 5.11 -8.44
C LEU A 183 3.26 3.60 -8.21
N SER A 184 3.86 3.16 -7.09
CA SER A 184 3.95 1.74 -6.72
C SER A 184 2.59 1.08 -6.50
N LEU A 185 1.55 1.87 -6.24
CA LEU A 185 0.18 1.40 -6.01
C LEU A 185 -0.51 0.99 -7.31
N PHE A 186 -0.08 1.52 -8.45
CA PHE A 186 -0.81 1.37 -9.70
C PHE A 186 -0.27 0.27 -10.60
N GLY A 187 -1.17 -0.27 -11.43
CA GLY A 187 -0.82 -1.05 -12.60
C GLY A 187 -0.09 -0.20 -13.65
N LYS A 188 0.78 -0.85 -14.43
CA LYS A 188 1.55 -0.19 -15.51
C LYS A 188 0.68 0.41 -16.62
N ASP A 189 -0.59 0.05 -16.70
CA ASP A 189 -1.57 0.55 -17.67
C ASP A 189 -2.07 1.97 -17.37
N ILE A 190 -1.80 2.49 -16.16
CA ILE A 190 -2.24 3.82 -15.74
C ILE A 190 -1.35 4.97 -16.24
N VAL A 191 -0.19 4.69 -16.86
CA VAL A 191 0.82 5.72 -17.23
C VAL A 191 0.20 6.88 -17.99
N ASN A 192 -0.66 6.56 -18.96
CA ASN A 192 -1.34 7.54 -19.79
C ASN A 192 -2.49 8.27 -19.08
N ASN A 193 -2.77 7.99 -17.81
CA ASN A 193 -3.75 8.71 -16.97
C ASN A 193 -3.08 9.66 -15.99
N ILE A 194 -1.76 9.55 -15.81
CA ILE A 194 -1.01 10.37 -14.88
C ILE A 194 -0.73 11.74 -15.51
N VAL A 195 -1.16 12.81 -14.84
CA VAL A 195 -0.95 14.22 -15.24
C VAL A 195 -0.54 15.06 -14.03
N PHE A 196 -0.01 16.26 -14.29
CA PHE A 196 0.44 17.17 -13.25
C PHE A 196 -0.48 18.39 -13.12
N LEU A 197 -0.88 18.72 -11.89
CA LEU A 197 -1.62 19.94 -11.57
C LEU A 197 -0.67 20.85 -10.79
N ILE A 198 -0.18 21.90 -11.45
CA ILE A 198 0.88 22.75 -10.92
C ILE A 198 0.24 23.98 -10.27
N THR A 199 0.32 24.02 -8.94
CA THR A 199 -0.30 25.05 -8.11
C THR A 199 0.65 26.22 -7.85
N HIS A 200 0.12 27.35 -7.38
CA HIS A 200 0.88 28.56 -7.07
C HIS A 200 1.68 29.06 -8.29
N SER A 201 1.15 28.80 -9.50
CA SER A 201 1.74 29.24 -10.76
C SER A 201 1.52 30.74 -10.97
N ASP A 202 2.49 31.40 -11.60
CA ASP A 202 2.42 32.78 -12.08
C ASP A 202 1.81 32.88 -13.50
N GLY A 203 1.30 31.77 -14.05
CA GLY A 203 0.74 31.67 -15.40
C GLY A 203 1.80 31.43 -16.49
N LEU A 204 3.09 31.44 -16.13
CA LEU A 204 4.18 31.18 -17.08
C LEU A 204 4.55 29.68 -17.13
N PRO A 205 5.17 29.22 -18.23
CA PRO A 205 5.62 27.84 -18.35
C PRO A 205 6.52 27.40 -17.17
N PRO A 206 6.17 26.33 -16.44
CA PRO A 206 6.86 25.92 -15.21
C PRO A 206 8.13 25.11 -15.50
N LYS A 207 9.11 25.74 -16.16
CA LYS A 207 10.32 25.08 -16.71
C LYS A 207 11.09 24.26 -15.67
N ASN A 208 11.22 24.76 -14.45
CA ASN A 208 12.01 24.08 -13.41
C ASN A 208 11.35 22.79 -12.95
N VAL A 209 10.06 22.83 -12.63
CA VAL A 209 9.28 21.64 -12.21
C VAL A 209 9.25 20.60 -13.32
N ILE A 210 9.00 21.02 -14.56
CA ILE A 210 8.98 20.11 -15.72
C ILE A 210 10.35 19.51 -15.99
N GLY A 211 11.42 20.31 -15.89
CA GLY A 211 12.79 19.82 -15.98
C GLY A 211 13.10 18.76 -14.92
N ALA A 212 12.67 18.98 -13.68
CA ALA A 212 12.86 18.03 -12.59
C ALA A 212 12.07 16.72 -12.80
N ILE A 213 10.81 16.79 -13.25
CA ILE A 213 9.99 15.62 -13.60
C ILE A 213 10.65 14.81 -14.71
N ASN A 214 11.17 15.47 -15.75
CA ASN A 214 11.87 14.81 -16.85
C ASN A 214 13.18 14.16 -16.41
N LYS A 215 13.99 14.85 -15.61
CA LYS A 215 15.24 14.32 -15.05
C LYS A 215 15.00 13.07 -14.21
N ALA A 216 13.95 13.10 -13.39
CA ALA A 216 13.53 12.01 -12.54
C ALA A 216 12.83 10.86 -13.30
N LYS A 217 12.61 11.00 -14.61
CA LYS A 217 11.94 10.02 -15.48
C LYS A 217 10.60 9.53 -14.94
N ILE A 218 9.84 10.41 -14.29
CA ILE A 218 8.54 10.04 -13.69
C ILE A 218 7.59 9.52 -14.78
N PRO A 219 7.05 8.29 -14.65
CA PRO A 219 6.05 7.77 -15.56
C PRO A 219 4.79 8.65 -15.57
N CYS A 220 4.46 9.19 -16.73
CA CYS A 220 3.32 10.08 -16.90
C CYS A 220 2.85 10.15 -18.36
N ARG A 221 1.65 10.70 -18.57
CA ARG A 221 1.17 11.07 -19.91
C ARG A 221 2.11 12.12 -20.49
N ARG A 222 2.58 11.88 -21.70
CA ARG A 222 3.41 12.82 -22.46
C ARG A 222 2.68 13.32 -23.70
N ASP A 223 2.91 14.57 -24.06
CA ASP A 223 2.38 15.18 -25.27
C ASP A 223 3.18 14.78 -26.52
N LYS A 224 2.83 15.35 -27.69
CA LYS A 224 3.50 15.06 -28.97
C LYS A 224 4.97 15.47 -29.01
N SER A 225 5.40 16.40 -28.14
CA SER A 225 6.78 16.84 -27.99
C SER A 225 7.55 16.01 -26.94
N GLY A 226 6.90 15.02 -26.33
CA GLY A 226 7.46 14.19 -25.27
C GLY A 226 7.46 14.87 -23.90
N GLN A 227 6.83 16.04 -23.73
CA GLN A 227 6.76 16.72 -22.44
C GLN A 227 5.63 16.16 -21.56
N PRO A 228 5.81 16.12 -20.23
CA PRO A 228 4.73 15.75 -19.31
C PRO A 228 3.51 16.64 -19.53
N VAL A 229 2.31 16.06 -19.52
CA VAL A 229 1.06 16.84 -19.58
C VAL A 229 0.81 17.47 -18.21
N TYR A 230 0.64 18.80 -18.20
CA TYR A 230 0.38 19.58 -16.99
C TYR A 230 -0.68 20.66 -17.22
N PHE A 231 -1.23 21.17 -16.10
CA PHE A 231 -2.18 22.29 -16.05
C PHE A 231 -1.78 23.23 -14.92
N LEU A 232 -1.96 24.54 -15.12
CA LEU A 232 -1.51 25.57 -14.19
C LEU A 232 -2.66 26.13 -13.34
N PHE A 233 -2.40 26.33 -12.06
CA PHE A 233 -3.36 26.91 -11.13
C PHE A 233 -2.66 27.89 -10.20
N ASN A 234 -3.20 29.10 -10.07
CA ASN A 234 -2.62 30.11 -9.18
C ASN A 234 -3.02 29.91 -7.71
N ASN A 235 -4.17 29.27 -7.45
CA ASN A 235 -4.74 28.96 -6.13
C ASN A 235 -5.13 30.18 -5.25
N ARG A 236 -5.27 31.38 -5.82
CA ARG A 236 -5.64 32.60 -5.07
C ARG A 236 -7.11 32.99 -5.16
N GLN A 237 -7.95 32.11 -5.69
CA GLN A 237 -9.34 32.45 -6.02
C GLN A 237 -10.20 32.79 -4.79
N ALA A 238 -9.85 32.25 -3.62
CA ALA A 238 -10.52 32.51 -2.35
C ALA A 238 -9.91 33.67 -1.54
N GLU A 239 -8.82 34.29 -2.01
CA GLU A 239 -8.20 35.41 -1.32
C GLU A 239 -9.12 36.64 -1.31
N ALA A 240 -9.01 37.44 -0.24
CA ALA A 240 -9.74 38.68 -0.13
C ALA A 240 -9.45 39.60 -1.33
N ARG A 241 -10.51 40.16 -1.92
CA ARG A 241 -10.39 41.13 -3.00
C ARG A 241 -9.63 42.35 -2.49
N GLN A 242 -8.66 42.78 -3.28
CA GLN A 242 -7.88 43.98 -3.01
C GLN A 242 -8.58 45.21 -3.60
N ASN A 243 -8.35 46.38 -3.03
CA ASN A 243 -8.98 47.62 -3.50
C ASN A 243 -8.11 48.39 -4.51
N GLU A 244 -6.80 48.13 -4.54
CA GLU A 244 -5.92 48.79 -5.51
C GLU A 244 -6.09 48.18 -6.90
N ARG A 245 -6.25 49.05 -7.92
CA ARG A 245 -6.48 48.65 -9.32
C ARG A 245 -5.49 47.60 -9.83
N ARG A 246 -4.21 47.74 -9.45
CA ARG A 246 -3.14 46.81 -9.83
C ARG A 246 -3.41 45.41 -9.28
N TYR A 247 -3.80 45.30 -8.03
CA TYR A 247 -4.04 44.01 -7.37
C TYR A 247 -5.36 43.37 -7.85
N VAL A 248 -6.41 44.16 -8.08
CA VAL A 248 -7.66 43.66 -8.69
C VAL A 248 -7.37 43.03 -10.05
N ARG A 249 -6.57 43.70 -10.89
CA ARG A 249 -6.18 43.19 -12.20
C ARG A 249 -5.43 41.87 -12.08
N ALA A 250 -4.43 41.80 -11.21
CA ALA A 250 -3.67 40.57 -10.98
C ALA A 250 -4.55 39.41 -10.47
N GLN A 251 -5.51 39.69 -9.58
CA GLN A 251 -6.45 38.68 -9.09
C GLN A 251 -7.42 38.20 -10.18
N ARG A 252 -7.82 39.09 -11.08
CA ARG A 252 -8.67 38.76 -12.24
C ARG A 252 -7.92 37.90 -13.25
N ASP A 253 -6.72 38.31 -13.64
CA ASP A 253 -5.88 37.57 -14.59
C ASP A 253 -5.63 36.14 -14.04
N ALA A 254 -5.25 36.02 -12.76
CA ALA A 254 -5.06 34.71 -12.10
C ALA A 254 -6.35 33.85 -12.05
N TRP A 255 -7.52 34.47 -11.94
CA TRP A 255 -8.80 33.76 -12.00
C TRP A 255 -9.09 33.25 -13.41
N GLU A 256 -8.93 34.11 -14.42
CA GLU A 256 -9.18 33.79 -15.83
C GLU A 256 -8.26 32.66 -16.31
N ASP A 257 -6.96 32.75 -16.01
CA ASP A 257 -5.98 31.69 -16.32
C ASP A 257 -6.40 30.34 -15.72
N SER A 258 -6.77 30.33 -14.43
CA SER A 258 -7.16 29.09 -13.75
C SER A 258 -8.47 28.50 -14.30
N VAL A 259 -9.41 29.33 -14.76
CA VAL A 259 -10.64 28.88 -15.43
C VAL A 259 -10.34 28.27 -16.80
N GLU A 260 -9.41 28.87 -17.55
CA GLU A 260 -8.95 28.34 -18.83
C GLU A 260 -8.24 26.99 -18.65
N ASP A 261 -7.34 26.87 -17.67
CA ASP A 261 -6.65 25.62 -17.37
C ASP A 261 -7.60 24.53 -16.86
N LEU A 262 -8.60 24.87 -16.04
CA LEU A 262 -9.66 23.91 -15.65
C LEU A 262 -10.44 23.42 -16.87
N LYS A 263 -10.79 24.31 -17.80
CA LYS A 263 -11.45 23.93 -19.05
C LYS A 263 -10.58 22.98 -19.86
N ASN A 264 -9.30 23.30 -20.04
CA ASN A 264 -8.35 22.47 -20.77
C ASN A 264 -8.15 21.10 -20.08
N PHE A 265 -8.06 21.09 -18.76
CA PHE A 265 -7.97 19.89 -17.94
C PHE A 265 -9.17 18.98 -18.17
N PHE A 266 -10.40 19.46 -17.98
CA PHE A 266 -11.60 18.66 -18.16
C PHE A 266 -11.80 18.19 -19.61
N GLN A 267 -11.43 19.01 -20.60
CA GLN A 267 -11.45 18.60 -22.01
C GLN A 267 -10.45 17.47 -22.31
N SER A 268 -9.30 17.44 -21.61
CA SER A 268 -8.30 16.39 -21.75
C SER A 268 -8.74 15.01 -21.20
N LEU A 269 -9.79 14.97 -20.37
CA LEU A 269 -10.36 13.75 -19.77
C LEU A 269 -11.26 13.00 -20.77
N HIS A 270 -10.72 12.67 -21.94
CA HIS A 270 -11.43 11.91 -22.96
C HIS A 270 -11.75 10.48 -22.48
N GLU A 271 -12.93 9.99 -22.83
CA GLU A 271 -13.41 8.66 -22.43
C GLU A 271 -12.49 7.52 -22.90
N LYS A 272 -11.85 7.67 -24.07
CA LYS A 272 -10.85 6.71 -24.58
C LYS A 272 -9.63 6.53 -23.66
N ASN A 273 -9.36 7.51 -22.79
CA ASN A 273 -8.27 7.46 -21.84
C ASN A 273 -8.70 6.86 -20.50
N ARG A 274 -10.00 6.65 -20.25
CA ARG A 274 -10.46 6.04 -19.00
C ARG A 274 -9.85 4.66 -18.84
N ARG A 275 -9.38 4.38 -17.63
CA ARG A 275 -8.78 3.09 -17.29
C ARG A 275 -9.50 2.43 -16.13
N SER A 276 -9.67 1.12 -16.28
CA SER A 276 -10.08 0.25 -15.18
C SER A 276 -8.96 0.16 -14.16
N LEU A 277 -9.33 0.14 -12.88
CA LEU A 277 -8.43 -0.05 -11.75
C LEU A 277 -8.27 -1.54 -11.42
N ALA A 278 -8.69 -2.47 -12.29
CA ALA A 278 -8.53 -3.91 -12.09
C ALA A 278 -7.05 -4.31 -11.93
N LEU A 279 -6.17 -3.87 -12.84
CA LEU A 279 -4.74 -4.19 -12.74
C LEU A 279 -4.11 -3.56 -11.48
N THR A 280 -4.52 -2.34 -11.14
CA THR A 280 -4.14 -1.66 -9.88
C THR A 280 -4.59 -2.47 -8.65
N SER A 281 -5.80 -3.00 -8.65
CA SER A 281 -6.29 -3.88 -7.59
C SER A 281 -5.46 -5.17 -7.48
N ASP A 282 -5.07 -5.76 -8.62
CA ASP A 282 -4.18 -6.92 -8.65
C ASP A 282 -2.80 -6.60 -8.09
N VAL A 283 -2.23 -5.42 -8.41
CA VAL A 283 -0.95 -4.94 -7.85
C VAL A 283 -1.03 -4.86 -6.33
N LEU A 284 -2.06 -4.17 -5.81
CA LEU A 284 -2.22 -3.97 -4.37
C LEU A 284 -2.41 -5.31 -3.64
N THR A 285 -3.21 -6.21 -4.20
CA THR A 285 -3.40 -7.56 -3.66
C THR A 285 -2.10 -8.37 -3.65
N GLN A 286 -1.34 -8.35 -4.76
CA GLN A 286 -0.07 -9.08 -4.86
C GLN A 286 1.00 -8.54 -3.91
N ARG A 287 1.00 -7.23 -3.61
CA ARG A 287 1.91 -6.64 -2.61
C ARG A 287 1.61 -7.17 -1.21
N ILE A 288 0.34 -7.16 -0.81
CA ILE A 288 -0.08 -7.70 0.50
C ILE A 288 0.28 -9.20 0.59
N GLN A 289 0.03 -9.95 -0.49
CA GLN A 289 0.41 -11.36 -0.56
C GLN A 289 1.93 -11.58 -0.52
N PHE A 290 2.72 -10.70 -1.14
CA PHE A 290 4.18 -10.75 -1.12
C PHE A 290 4.72 -10.50 0.29
N GLU A 291 4.29 -9.42 0.94
CA GLU A 291 4.62 -9.09 2.35
C GLU A 291 4.31 -10.28 3.27
N ALA A 292 3.07 -10.76 3.22
CA ALA A 292 2.63 -11.89 4.04
C ALA A 292 3.42 -13.18 3.76
N SER A 293 3.78 -13.41 2.48
CA SER A 293 4.60 -14.56 2.09
C SER A 293 6.03 -14.43 2.60
N ILE A 294 6.64 -13.24 2.59
CA ILE A 294 7.99 -13.02 3.12
C ILE A 294 8.01 -13.16 4.65
N CYS A 295 7.05 -12.59 5.37
CA CYS A 295 6.97 -12.76 6.83
C CYS A 295 6.80 -14.25 7.21
N ASN A 296 5.93 -14.98 6.51
CA ASN A 296 5.76 -16.42 6.73
C ASN A 296 7.02 -17.20 6.36
N LEU A 297 7.68 -16.84 5.25
CA LEU A 297 8.94 -17.45 4.81
C LEU A 297 10.05 -17.30 5.85
N GLN A 298 10.19 -16.11 6.46
CA GLN A 298 11.17 -15.86 7.52
C GLN A 298 11.00 -16.83 8.69
N GLN A 299 9.76 -16.94 9.22
CA GLN A 299 9.47 -17.83 10.34
C GLN A 299 9.66 -19.30 9.98
N ARG A 300 9.30 -19.69 8.76
CA ARG A 300 9.41 -21.08 8.32
C ARG A 300 10.84 -21.50 8.05
N ILE A 301 11.66 -20.63 7.46
CA ILE A 301 13.09 -20.88 7.30
C ILE A 301 13.72 -21.06 8.68
N GLN A 302 13.40 -20.19 9.65
CA GLN A 302 13.87 -20.35 11.02
C GLN A 302 13.41 -21.69 11.64
N GLU A 303 12.14 -22.08 11.46
CA GLU A 303 11.64 -23.39 11.91
C GLU A 303 12.41 -24.56 11.29
N MET A 304 12.64 -24.50 9.98
CA MET A 304 13.35 -25.52 9.22
C MET A 304 14.81 -25.63 9.66
N GLU A 305 15.50 -24.52 9.85
CA GLU A 305 16.88 -24.47 10.34
C GLU A 305 17.01 -25.09 11.73
N LEU A 306 16.05 -24.82 12.62
CA LEU A 306 16.00 -25.44 13.95
C LEU A 306 15.72 -26.95 13.87
N LYS A 307 14.83 -27.40 12.99
CA LYS A 307 14.59 -28.83 12.75
C LYS A 307 15.79 -29.55 12.12
N MET A 308 16.53 -28.88 11.23
CA MET A 308 17.78 -29.41 10.70
C MET A 308 18.84 -29.54 11.80
N ALA A 309 18.96 -28.53 12.67
CA ALA A 309 19.86 -28.59 13.82
C ALA A 309 19.48 -29.72 14.79
N GLU A 310 18.18 -29.90 15.05
CA GLU A 310 17.66 -31.03 15.83
C GLU A 310 18.10 -32.37 15.24
N LYS A 311 17.89 -32.58 13.93
CA LYS A 311 18.28 -33.83 13.25
C LYS A 311 19.79 -34.06 13.24
N ARG A 312 20.59 -33.01 13.05
CA ARG A 312 22.06 -33.09 13.10
C ARG A 312 22.55 -33.49 14.50
N GLN A 313 21.97 -32.92 15.57
CA GLN A 313 22.29 -33.34 16.95
C GLN A 313 21.97 -34.82 17.19
N ILE A 314 20.86 -35.30 16.64
CA ILE A 314 20.50 -36.72 16.72
C ILE A 314 21.51 -37.56 15.93
N GLN A 315 21.87 -37.18 14.70
CA GLN A 315 22.89 -37.87 13.90
C GLN A 315 24.24 -37.94 14.64
N GLU A 316 24.71 -36.83 15.22
CA GLU A 316 25.93 -36.79 16.03
C GLU A 316 25.85 -37.77 17.21
N ALA A 317 24.72 -37.81 17.91
CA ALA A 317 24.50 -38.75 19.00
C ALA A 317 24.48 -40.22 18.53
N MET A 318 23.91 -40.51 17.36
CA MET A 318 23.95 -41.85 16.76
C MET A 318 25.39 -42.24 16.43
N VAL A 319 26.16 -41.36 15.78
CA VAL A 319 27.56 -41.62 15.40
C VAL A 319 28.42 -41.89 16.64
N GLN A 320 28.25 -41.10 17.70
CA GLN A 320 28.98 -41.27 18.96
C GLN A 320 28.64 -42.57 19.70
N ASN A 321 27.45 -43.14 19.48
CA ASN A 321 26.97 -44.34 20.15
C ASN A 321 26.77 -45.52 19.19
N LYS A 322 27.47 -45.53 18.05
CA LYS A 322 27.33 -46.58 17.02
C LYS A 322 27.50 -47.99 17.59
N GLU A 323 28.56 -48.23 18.35
CA GLU A 323 28.83 -49.54 18.97
C GLU A 323 27.66 -49.99 19.86
N LYS A 324 27.09 -49.06 20.64
CA LYS A 324 25.94 -49.35 21.49
C LYS A 324 24.69 -49.71 20.69
N ILE A 325 24.46 -49.05 19.55
CA ILE A 325 23.36 -49.36 18.63
C ILE A 325 23.55 -50.77 18.06
N ASP A 326 24.76 -51.11 17.61
CA ASP A 326 25.08 -52.42 17.05
C ASP A 326 24.95 -53.54 18.11
N GLU A 327 25.29 -53.25 19.36
CA GLU A 327 25.11 -54.14 20.52
C GLU A 327 23.68 -54.15 21.09
N CYS A 328 22.75 -53.36 20.52
CA CYS A 328 21.38 -53.18 21.02
C CYS A 328 21.31 -52.75 22.49
N THR A 329 22.27 -51.93 22.93
CA THR A 329 22.29 -51.35 24.28
C THR A 329 21.67 -49.96 24.28
N ASN A 330 20.82 -49.70 25.27
CA ASN A 330 20.12 -48.42 25.37
C ASN A 330 21.05 -47.31 25.90
N PHE A 331 20.82 -46.08 25.45
CA PHE A 331 21.57 -44.89 25.85
C PHE A 331 20.70 -43.64 25.78
N THR A 332 21.13 -42.56 26.44
CA THR A 332 20.40 -41.31 26.43
C THR A 332 20.84 -40.39 25.28
N ILE A 333 19.88 -39.80 24.58
CA ILE A 333 20.06 -38.78 23.56
C ILE A 333 19.61 -37.43 24.13
N ASN A 334 20.39 -36.38 23.87
CA ASN A 334 20.03 -35.01 24.20
C ASN A 334 19.97 -34.19 22.91
N PHE A 335 18.85 -33.51 22.68
CA PHE A 335 18.70 -32.62 21.53
C PHE A 335 17.72 -31.50 21.85
N LYS A 336 17.78 -30.42 21.07
CA LYS A 336 16.82 -29.32 21.15
C LYS A 336 15.67 -29.62 20.21
N LYS A 337 14.47 -29.81 20.77
CA LYS A 337 13.24 -29.99 20.00
C LYS A 337 12.54 -28.67 19.81
N THR A 338 12.10 -28.44 18.57
CA THR A 338 11.35 -27.24 18.20
C THR A 338 9.86 -27.41 18.55
N VAL A 339 9.27 -26.46 19.29
CA VAL A 339 7.83 -26.42 19.60
C VAL A 339 7.21 -25.10 19.17
N LYS A 340 5.96 -25.17 18.70
CA LYS A 340 5.15 -24.00 18.38
C LYS A 340 4.27 -23.64 19.57
N LEU A 341 4.25 -22.36 19.93
CA LEU A 341 3.44 -21.82 21.01
C LEU A 341 2.58 -20.68 20.49
N LYS A 342 1.31 -20.66 20.89
CA LYS A 342 0.41 -19.56 20.55
C LYS A 342 0.41 -18.51 21.66
N VAL A 343 0.96 -17.33 21.38
CA VAL A 343 1.17 -16.26 22.37
C VAL A 343 0.37 -15.01 22.00
N PRO A 344 -0.02 -14.17 22.98
CA PRO A 344 -0.60 -12.86 22.71
C PRO A 344 0.33 -11.96 21.90
N ILE A 345 -0.25 -11.06 21.08
CA ILE A 345 0.50 -10.00 20.41
C ILE A 345 0.62 -8.82 21.37
N GLU A 346 1.81 -8.60 21.92
CA GLU A 346 2.12 -7.51 22.85
C GLU A 346 2.54 -6.24 22.10
N SER A 347 2.25 -5.06 22.67
CA SER A 347 2.71 -3.75 22.17
C SER A 347 2.33 -3.38 20.72
N ALA A 348 1.25 -3.95 20.19
CA ALA A 348 0.78 -3.61 18.84
C ALA A 348 -0.12 -2.36 18.82
N SER A 349 0.15 -1.44 17.89
CA SER A 349 -0.82 -0.43 17.46
C SER A 349 -2.14 -1.12 17.10
N TRP A 350 -3.29 -0.41 17.18
CA TRP A 350 -4.60 -1.02 16.91
C TRP A 350 -4.64 -1.83 15.58
N LYS A 351 -3.84 -1.42 14.60
CA LYS A 351 -3.71 -2.02 13.26
C LYS A 351 -3.01 -3.39 13.23
N ASN A 352 -2.16 -3.69 14.20
CA ASN A 352 -1.38 -4.93 14.29
C ASN A 352 -1.84 -5.83 15.45
N ARG A 353 -2.99 -5.52 16.05
CA ARG A 353 -3.53 -6.26 17.21
C ARG A 353 -4.06 -7.64 16.87
N LYS A 354 -4.24 -7.97 15.59
CA LYS A 354 -4.78 -9.26 15.17
C LYS A 354 -3.97 -9.84 14.02
N ALA A 355 -3.69 -11.13 14.11
CA ALA A 355 -3.11 -11.91 13.03
C ALA A 355 -4.14 -12.92 12.52
N THR A 356 -4.11 -13.18 11.21
CA THR A 356 -4.79 -14.34 10.63
C THR A 356 -3.84 -15.52 10.70
N THR A 357 -4.21 -16.53 11.49
CA THR A 357 -3.39 -17.72 11.75
C THR A 357 -4.12 -18.99 11.30
N CYS A 358 -3.39 -19.96 10.75
CA CYS A 358 -3.93 -21.26 10.39
C CYS A 358 -3.87 -22.20 11.61
N THR A 359 -5.00 -22.80 11.99
CA THR A 359 -5.06 -23.74 13.12
C THR A 359 -4.66 -25.16 12.75
N VAL A 360 -4.54 -25.47 11.45
CA VAL A 360 -4.12 -26.78 10.96
C VAL A 360 -2.59 -26.82 10.76
N CYS A 361 -2.03 -25.79 10.14
CA CYS A 361 -0.57 -25.71 9.93
C CYS A 361 0.19 -25.11 11.12
N GLU A 362 -0.52 -24.48 12.06
CA GLU A 362 0.07 -23.68 13.14
C GLU A 362 1.02 -22.61 12.59
N GLU A 363 0.51 -21.81 11.65
CA GLU A 363 1.29 -20.83 10.90
C GLU A 363 0.62 -19.46 10.92
N ASN A 364 1.44 -18.42 11.03
CA ASN A 364 0.98 -17.04 10.86
C ASN A 364 0.90 -16.73 9.38
N CYS A 365 -0.31 -16.46 8.90
CA CYS A 365 -0.58 -16.30 7.47
C CYS A 365 -0.64 -14.82 7.06
N HIS A 366 -1.04 -13.94 7.98
CA HIS A 366 -1.06 -12.49 7.76
C HIS A 366 -1.01 -11.78 9.12
N GLU A 367 0.13 -11.18 9.48
CA GLU A 367 0.36 -10.59 10.81
C GLU A 367 0.13 -9.07 10.86
N PHE A 368 0.52 -8.34 9.81
CA PHE A 368 0.48 -6.88 9.77
C PHE A 368 -0.66 -6.39 8.88
N GLY A 369 -1.27 -5.25 9.21
CA GLY A 369 -2.32 -4.62 8.37
C GLY A 369 -3.64 -5.41 8.27
N CYS A 370 -3.69 -6.65 8.77
CA CYS A 370 -4.87 -7.48 8.80
C CYS A 370 -5.81 -7.06 9.93
N TRP A 371 -6.39 -5.87 9.91
CA TRP A 371 -7.40 -5.45 10.90
C TRP A 371 -8.79 -5.24 10.30
N TRP A 372 -8.87 -4.92 9.01
CA TRP A 372 -10.10 -4.56 8.29
C TRP A 372 -11.15 -5.67 8.19
N ALA A 373 -10.76 -6.87 7.74
CA ALA A 373 -11.69 -7.99 7.57
C ALA A 373 -11.89 -8.78 8.88
N SER A 374 -13.06 -8.70 9.53
CA SER A 374 -13.33 -9.53 10.72
C SER A 374 -13.36 -11.04 10.41
N ASP A 375 -13.78 -11.39 9.20
CA ASP A 375 -13.85 -12.76 8.69
C ASP A 375 -12.56 -13.12 7.93
N PRO A 376 -11.87 -14.22 8.29
CA PRO A 376 -10.73 -14.74 7.53
C PRO A 376 -11.00 -14.94 6.05
N SER A 377 -12.24 -15.22 5.63
CA SER A 377 -12.63 -15.38 4.21
C SER A 377 -12.37 -14.13 3.36
N LYS A 378 -12.42 -12.96 4.00
CA LYS A 378 -12.23 -11.65 3.37
C LYS A 378 -10.77 -11.17 3.44
N CYS A 379 -9.87 -11.97 4.01
CA CYS A 379 -8.46 -11.60 4.05
C CYS A 379 -7.83 -11.70 2.66
N GLU A 380 -6.96 -10.74 2.32
CA GLU A 380 -6.31 -10.56 1.02
C GLU A 380 -5.37 -11.72 0.65
N VAL A 381 -4.92 -12.49 1.65
CA VAL A 381 -4.16 -13.73 1.46
C VAL A 381 -5.07 -14.93 1.12
N MET A 382 -6.39 -14.76 1.09
CA MET A 382 -7.33 -15.79 0.64
C MET A 382 -7.65 -15.59 -0.84
N LYS A 383 -7.49 -16.65 -1.63
CA LYS A 383 -7.86 -16.68 -3.04
C LYS A 383 -8.80 -17.84 -3.29
N LYS A 384 -9.99 -17.55 -3.82
CA LYS A 384 -11.05 -18.55 -4.08
C LYS A 384 -11.37 -19.40 -2.82
N GLY A 385 -11.33 -18.79 -1.64
CA GLY A 385 -11.61 -19.45 -0.37
C GLY A 385 -10.43 -20.17 0.30
N TYR A 386 -9.24 -20.20 -0.32
CA TYR A 386 -8.05 -20.89 0.20
C TYR A 386 -6.89 -19.93 0.45
N CYS A 387 -6.12 -20.19 1.50
CA CYS A 387 -4.95 -19.38 1.86
C CYS A 387 -3.82 -19.57 0.85
N THR A 388 -3.24 -18.46 0.39
CA THR A 388 -2.07 -18.47 -0.50
C THR A 388 -0.75 -18.56 0.24
N VAL A 389 -0.75 -18.39 1.57
CA VAL A 389 0.46 -18.32 2.40
C VAL A 389 0.78 -19.65 3.07
N CYS A 390 -0.14 -20.22 3.86
CA CYS A 390 0.17 -21.41 4.65
C CYS A 390 0.57 -22.65 3.82
N THR A 391 1.29 -23.58 4.45
CA THR A 391 1.78 -24.82 3.84
C THR A 391 0.68 -25.62 3.17
N GLY A 392 -0.41 -25.87 3.90
CA GLY A 392 -1.50 -26.72 3.42
C GLY A 392 -2.46 -26.02 2.45
N LYS A 393 -2.22 -24.75 2.09
CA LYS A 393 -3.16 -23.89 1.34
C LYS A 393 -4.58 -24.04 1.87
N CYS A 394 -4.72 -24.03 3.19
CA CYS A 394 -5.94 -24.45 3.85
C CYS A 394 -7.11 -23.51 3.53
N HIS A 395 -8.33 -24.05 3.55
CA HIS A 395 -9.55 -23.26 3.41
C HIS A 395 -9.64 -22.20 4.53
N HIS A 396 -10.25 -21.04 4.24
CA HIS A 396 -10.36 -19.93 5.19
C HIS A 396 -11.03 -20.33 6.51
N SER A 397 -11.91 -21.35 6.51
CA SER A 397 -12.54 -21.89 7.74
C SER A 397 -11.57 -22.55 8.72
N LYS A 398 -10.33 -22.81 8.31
CA LYS A 398 -9.23 -23.30 9.17
C LYS A 398 -8.35 -22.16 9.68
N HIS A 399 -8.75 -20.93 9.45
CA HIS A 399 -8.03 -19.75 9.90
C HIS A 399 -8.84 -19.02 10.97
N VAL A 400 -8.13 -18.43 11.91
CA VAL A 400 -8.71 -17.60 12.96
C VAL A 400 -8.02 -16.25 12.97
N LYS A 401 -8.80 -15.21 13.23
CA LYS A 401 -8.31 -13.83 13.32
C LYS A 401 -8.42 -13.35 14.76
N GLU A 402 -7.29 -13.29 15.44
CA GLU A 402 -7.24 -13.02 16.88
C GLU A 402 -5.96 -12.30 17.28
N ASN A 403 -5.90 -11.82 18.53
CA ASN A 403 -4.75 -11.13 19.10
C ASN A 403 -3.65 -12.08 19.56
N LYS A 404 -3.45 -13.19 18.85
CA LYS A 404 -2.44 -14.19 19.14
C LYS A 404 -1.74 -14.62 17.86
N LYS A 405 -0.48 -15.00 17.99
CA LYS A 405 0.34 -15.55 16.92
C LYS A 405 1.12 -16.77 17.38
N TYR A 406 1.55 -17.59 16.44
CA TYR A 406 2.48 -18.68 16.72
C TYR A 406 3.90 -18.13 16.81
N ILE A 407 4.65 -18.56 17.82
CA ILE A 407 6.09 -18.38 17.91
C ILE A 407 6.74 -19.73 18.05
N ILE A 408 8.02 -19.79 17.71
CA ILE A 408 8.82 -21.01 17.82
C ILE A 408 9.70 -20.89 19.05
N LYS A 409 9.75 -21.95 19.86
CA LYS A 409 10.63 -22.06 21.02
C LYS A 409 11.36 -23.39 21.01
N ASN A 410 12.60 -23.40 21.43
CA ASN A 410 13.36 -24.63 21.64
C ASN A 410 13.17 -25.14 23.07
N SER A 411 13.01 -26.46 23.19
CA SER A 411 13.03 -27.18 24.46
C SER A 411 14.11 -28.25 24.41
N THR A 412 14.96 -28.31 25.44
CA THR A 412 15.96 -29.37 25.55
C THR A 412 15.25 -30.65 25.98
N ILE A 413 15.32 -31.67 25.15
CA ILE A 413 14.77 -33.00 25.41
C ILE A 413 15.91 -33.94 25.75
N LYS A 414 15.69 -34.74 26.79
CA LYS A 414 16.51 -35.88 27.18
C LYS A 414 15.65 -37.13 27.08
N ILE A 415 16.00 -38.07 26.21
CA ILE A 415 15.20 -39.27 25.95
C ILE A 415 16.10 -40.49 25.74
N GLU A 416 15.64 -41.65 26.18
CA GLU A 416 16.31 -42.94 25.94
C GLU A 416 16.13 -43.38 24.48
N PHE A 417 17.18 -43.94 23.88
CA PHE A 417 17.23 -44.38 22.48
C PHE A 417 16.10 -45.35 22.14
N ASP A 418 15.85 -46.35 22.98
CA ASP A 418 14.76 -47.32 22.77
C ASP A 418 13.38 -46.67 22.69
N ARG A 419 13.16 -45.61 23.46
CA ARG A 419 11.91 -44.85 23.41
C ARG A 419 11.85 -43.97 22.16
N TRP A 420 12.96 -43.29 21.85
CA TRP A 420 13.06 -42.44 20.67
C TRP A 420 12.83 -43.22 19.37
N ILE A 421 13.49 -44.37 19.19
CA ILE A 421 13.37 -45.17 17.96
C ILE A 421 11.95 -45.75 17.80
N LYS A 422 11.29 -46.09 18.91
CA LYS A 422 9.89 -46.53 18.91
C LYS A 422 8.95 -45.43 18.43
N ASP A 423 9.17 -44.20 18.89
CA ASP A 423 8.39 -43.03 18.47
C ASP A 423 8.72 -42.61 17.03
N TYR A 424 9.95 -42.86 16.56
CA TYR A 424 10.45 -42.43 15.25
C TYR A 424 10.14 -43.41 14.11
N GLU A 425 10.26 -44.74 14.29
CA GLU A 425 10.22 -45.72 13.18
C GLU A 425 9.07 -46.74 13.19
N LYS A 426 8.04 -46.59 14.04
CA LYS A 426 6.95 -47.60 14.21
C LYS A 426 7.44 -49.03 14.54
N ALA A 427 8.65 -49.16 15.10
CA ALA A 427 9.20 -50.36 15.74
C ALA A 427 9.16 -51.66 14.89
N GLU A 428 9.96 -51.71 13.82
CA GLU A 428 10.34 -52.97 13.15
C GLU A 428 11.78 -53.36 13.52
N GLU A 429 12.16 -54.64 13.58
CA GLU A 429 13.52 -55.01 14.03
C GLU A 429 14.64 -54.47 13.12
N GLU A 430 14.36 -54.32 11.81
CA GLU A 430 15.25 -53.68 10.84
C GLU A 430 15.43 -52.17 11.07
N SER A 431 14.51 -51.51 11.79
CA SER A 431 14.58 -50.07 12.15
C SER A 431 15.72 -49.71 13.10
N ARG A 432 16.30 -50.70 13.78
CA ARG A 432 17.34 -50.47 14.80
C ARG A 432 18.77 -50.48 14.24
N LYS A 433 18.95 -50.81 12.96
CA LYS A 433 20.28 -50.81 12.34
C LYS A 433 20.78 -49.38 12.18
N PHE A 434 22.03 -49.11 12.57
CA PHE A 434 22.66 -47.80 12.46
C PHE A 434 22.52 -47.19 11.05
N SER A 435 22.77 -47.99 10.00
CA SER A 435 22.64 -47.53 8.60
C SER A 435 21.23 -47.10 8.26
N VAL A 436 20.21 -47.85 8.68
CA VAL A 436 18.80 -47.53 8.41
C VAL A 436 18.42 -46.21 9.07
N ILE A 437 18.81 -46.02 10.33
CA ILE A 437 18.54 -44.79 11.10
C ILE A 437 19.19 -43.58 10.43
N MET A 438 20.46 -43.68 10.06
CA MET A 438 21.19 -42.60 9.39
C MET A 438 20.57 -42.27 8.03
N ASP A 439 20.24 -43.28 7.22
CA ASP A 439 19.59 -43.09 5.92
C ASP A 439 18.22 -42.39 6.07
N ARG A 440 17.45 -42.68 7.14
CA ARG A 440 16.18 -42.00 7.42
C ARG A 440 16.42 -40.53 7.81
N LEU A 441 17.38 -40.28 8.70
CA LEU A 441 17.73 -38.92 9.12
C LEU A 441 18.22 -38.07 7.94
N ASP A 442 19.00 -38.66 7.03
CA ASP A 442 19.45 -37.99 5.80
C ASP A 442 18.29 -37.68 4.85
N ARG A 443 17.35 -38.62 4.67
CA ARG A 443 16.11 -38.36 3.90
C ARG A 443 15.30 -37.23 4.51
N ASP A 444 15.09 -37.25 5.82
CA ASP A 444 14.33 -36.20 6.48
C ASP A 444 15.03 -34.82 6.40
N LEU A 445 16.36 -34.78 6.41
CA LEU A 445 17.13 -33.55 6.17
C LEU A 445 16.94 -33.06 4.73
N GLN A 446 16.96 -33.96 3.75
CA GLN A 446 16.70 -33.64 2.36
C GLN A 446 15.28 -33.12 2.15
N ASP A 447 14.27 -33.75 2.77
CA ASP A 447 12.88 -33.31 2.71
C ASP A 447 12.69 -31.88 3.25
N ILE A 448 13.43 -31.52 4.31
CA ILE A 448 13.41 -30.16 4.85
C ILE A 448 14.02 -29.16 3.85
N GLU A 449 15.13 -29.50 3.20
CA GLU A 449 15.78 -28.65 2.20
C GLU A 449 14.92 -28.47 0.94
N ASP A 450 14.23 -29.53 0.50
CA ASP A 450 13.29 -29.50 -0.62
C ASP A 450 12.10 -28.57 -0.29
N GLN A 451 11.56 -28.65 0.93
CA GLN A 451 10.52 -27.74 1.39
C GLN A 451 10.99 -26.29 1.45
N LYS A 452 12.22 -26.02 1.92
CA LYS A 452 12.84 -24.68 1.90
C LYS A 452 12.91 -24.14 0.47
N SER A 453 13.33 -24.98 -0.48
CA SER A 453 13.40 -24.62 -1.90
C SER A 453 12.04 -24.27 -2.52
N ILE A 454 10.98 -25.03 -2.19
CA ILE A 454 9.61 -24.75 -2.64
C ILE A 454 9.13 -23.39 -2.12
N LEU A 455 9.46 -23.04 -0.87
CA LEU A 455 9.07 -21.76 -0.29
C LEU A 455 9.74 -20.58 -0.98
N LEU A 456 11.05 -20.69 -1.22
CA LEU A 456 11.81 -19.68 -1.96
C LEU A 456 11.26 -19.50 -3.37
N PHE A 457 10.92 -20.59 -4.06
CA PHE A 457 10.30 -20.53 -5.38
C PHE A 457 8.96 -19.76 -5.38
N ASN A 458 8.09 -20.03 -4.40
CA ASN A 458 6.80 -19.37 -4.30
C ASN A 458 6.93 -17.86 -4.04
N ALA A 459 7.85 -17.46 -3.15
CA ALA A 459 8.16 -16.06 -2.90
C ALA A 459 8.71 -15.37 -4.16
N TYR A 460 9.67 -16.02 -4.85
CA TYR A 460 10.24 -15.53 -6.10
C TYR A 460 9.21 -15.37 -7.21
N ARG A 461 8.30 -16.33 -7.37
CA ARG A 461 7.20 -16.23 -8.34
C ARG A 461 6.28 -15.05 -8.05
N THR A 462 6.02 -14.76 -6.77
CA THR A 462 5.15 -13.65 -6.36
C THR A 462 5.77 -12.30 -6.72
N ILE A 463 7.05 -12.08 -6.40
CA ILE A 463 7.75 -10.85 -6.78
C ILE A 463 7.91 -10.71 -8.30
N LYS A 464 8.12 -11.83 -9.02
CA LYS A 464 8.19 -11.82 -10.49
C LYS A 464 6.86 -11.45 -11.14
N ASN A 465 5.74 -11.93 -10.60
CA ASN A 465 4.42 -11.52 -11.09
C ASN A 465 4.17 -10.04 -10.79
N LEU A 466 4.47 -9.59 -9.57
CA LEU A 466 4.34 -8.18 -9.18
C LEU A 466 5.15 -7.28 -10.12
N SER A 467 6.38 -7.70 -10.48
CA SER A 467 7.24 -6.94 -11.38
C SER A 467 6.73 -6.79 -12.81
N GLN A 468 5.86 -7.70 -13.25
CA GLN A 468 5.25 -7.66 -14.58
C GLN A 468 4.04 -6.75 -14.67
N ILE A 469 3.32 -6.52 -13.56
CA ILE A 469 2.05 -5.79 -13.56
C ILE A 469 2.15 -4.38 -12.94
N ALA A 470 3.04 -4.19 -11.97
CA ALA A 470 3.17 -2.93 -11.26
C ALA A 470 3.84 -1.87 -12.14
N LEU A 471 3.39 -0.62 -11.99
CA LEU A 471 4.01 0.52 -12.63
C LEU A 471 5.42 0.77 -12.08
N LYS A 472 5.59 0.63 -10.76
CA LYS A 472 6.88 0.78 -10.08
C LYS A 472 7.17 -0.42 -9.18
N PRO A 473 7.70 -1.52 -9.73
CA PRO A 473 7.89 -2.77 -9.00
C PRO A 473 9.06 -2.75 -8.02
N ASP A 474 10.03 -1.89 -8.29
CA ASP A 474 11.25 -1.59 -7.54
C ASP A 474 11.04 -0.55 -6.43
N SER A 475 9.80 -0.39 -5.97
CA SER A 475 9.44 0.49 -4.86
C SER A 475 10.14 0.09 -3.56
N ALA A 476 10.32 1.06 -2.68
CA ALA A 476 10.62 0.94 -1.25
C ALA A 476 10.11 -0.37 -0.59
N PHE A 477 8.80 -0.61 -0.71
CA PHE A 477 8.10 -1.76 -0.12
C PHE A 477 8.60 -3.11 -0.64
N THR A 478 9.05 -3.18 -1.88
CA THR A 478 9.60 -4.42 -2.44
C THR A 478 11.04 -4.60 -2.00
N LEU A 479 11.83 -3.52 -2.03
CA LEU A 479 13.26 -3.55 -1.79
C LEU A 479 13.63 -3.95 -0.36
N GLN A 480 12.83 -3.53 0.64
CA GLN A 480 13.09 -3.87 2.05
C GLN A 480 13.14 -5.39 2.31
N HIS A 481 12.43 -6.18 1.50
CA HIS A 481 12.43 -7.64 1.65
C HIS A 481 13.58 -8.32 0.92
N LEU A 482 14.21 -7.64 -0.04
CA LEU A 482 15.29 -8.23 -0.83
C LEU A 482 16.54 -8.48 0.01
N ASP A 483 16.78 -7.70 1.06
CA ASP A 483 17.93 -7.89 1.95
C ASP A 483 17.85 -9.21 2.72
N PHE A 484 16.63 -9.64 3.11
CA PHE A 484 16.41 -10.98 3.63
C PHE A 484 16.40 -12.02 2.50
N PHE A 485 15.71 -11.75 1.39
CA PHE A 485 15.38 -12.78 0.41
C PHE A 485 16.56 -13.20 -0.47
N ILE A 486 17.38 -12.26 -0.95
CA ILE A 486 18.51 -12.54 -1.87
C ILE A 486 19.51 -13.53 -1.25
N PRO A 487 20.01 -13.34 -0.01
CA PRO A 487 20.92 -14.30 0.62
C PRO A 487 20.34 -15.71 0.69
N ARG A 488 19.05 -15.85 1.02
CA ARG A 488 18.38 -17.16 1.13
C ARG A 488 18.27 -17.86 -0.22
N VAL A 489 18.03 -17.10 -1.29
CA VAL A 489 17.98 -17.64 -2.66
C VAL A 489 19.38 -18.06 -3.13
N ARG A 490 20.42 -17.33 -2.72
CA ARG A 490 21.83 -17.68 -2.99
C ARG A 490 22.25 -18.95 -2.26
N GLU A 491 21.90 -19.10 -0.99
CA GLU A 491 22.11 -20.34 -0.22
C GLU A 491 21.51 -21.57 -0.91
N ALA A 492 20.36 -21.39 -1.57
CA ALA A 492 19.67 -22.44 -2.33
C ALA A 492 20.25 -22.69 -3.74
N GLY A 493 21.36 -22.03 -4.11
CA GLY A 493 22.04 -22.21 -5.40
C GLY A 493 21.25 -21.71 -6.62
N LYS A 494 20.28 -20.80 -6.43
CA LYS A 494 19.43 -20.28 -7.51
C LYS A 494 20.00 -18.99 -8.12
N GLU A 495 21.19 -19.07 -8.70
CA GLU A 495 21.96 -17.91 -9.18
C GLU A 495 21.23 -17.05 -10.23
N ASP A 496 20.44 -17.66 -11.10
CA ASP A 496 19.63 -16.90 -12.08
C ASP A 496 18.60 -15.99 -11.39
N TRP A 497 18.00 -16.44 -10.29
CA TRP A 497 17.05 -15.64 -9.52
C TRP A 497 17.76 -14.54 -8.75
N VAL A 498 18.92 -14.85 -8.17
CA VAL A 498 19.78 -13.84 -7.51
C VAL A 498 20.10 -12.70 -8.48
N ARG A 499 20.55 -13.02 -9.70
CA ARG A 499 20.86 -12.04 -10.73
C ARG A 499 19.66 -11.16 -11.09
N GLU A 500 18.48 -11.75 -11.26
CA GLU A 500 17.25 -10.98 -11.55
C GLU A 500 16.86 -10.04 -10.38
N LEU A 501 16.97 -10.50 -9.13
CA LEU A 501 16.63 -9.71 -7.95
C LEU A 501 17.65 -8.59 -7.68
N GLU A 502 18.94 -8.88 -7.86
CA GLU A 502 20.00 -7.88 -7.78
C GLU A 502 19.88 -6.84 -8.88
N GLU A 503 19.48 -7.24 -10.09
CA GLU A 503 19.21 -6.30 -11.18
C GLU A 503 18.04 -5.37 -10.85
N MET A 504 16.97 -5.91 -10.27
CA MET A 504 15.83 -5.10 -9.80
C MET A 504 16.30 -4.07 -8.76
N ARG A 505 17.12 -4.50 -7.80
CA ARG A 505 17.70 -3.59 -6.79
C ARG A 505 18.63 -2.55 -7.41
N ARG A 506 19.48 -2.95 -8.37
CA ARG A 506 20.42 -2.05 -9.04
C ARG A 506 19.69 -0.95 -9.82
N LYS A 507 18.70 -1.33 -10.64
CA LYS A 507 17.85 -0.37 -11.37
C LYS A 507 17.18 0.60 -10.41
N ALA A 508 16.74 0.12 -9.25
CA ALA A 508 16.19 0.98 -8.24
C ALA A 508 17.23 2.01 -7.77
N VAL A 509 18.45 1.60 -7.39
CA VAL A 509 19.48 2.52 -6.88
C VAL A 509 19.99 3.51 -7.93
N GLU A 510 20.00 3.13 -9.22
CA GLU A 510 20.40 4.00 -10.33
C GLU A 510 19.37 5.08 -10.67
N GLU A 511 18.10 4.86 -10.32
CA GLU A 511 17.08 5.91 -10.43
C GLU A 511 17.26 6.93 -9.31
N GLU A 512 17.60 8.18 -9.67
CA GLU A 512 17.80 9.31 -8.73
C GLU A 512 16.61 9.43 -7.75
N ALA A 513 15.38 9.24 -8.27
CA ALA A 513 14.16 9.24 -7.46
C ALA A 513 14.13 8.16 -6.36
N ASN A 514 14.74 7.01 -6.60
CA ASN A 514 14.77 5.90 -5.66
C ASN A 514 15.95 5.99 -4.69
N LYS A 515 17.08 6.57 -5.09
CA LYS A 515 18.19 6.85 -4.18
C LYS A 515 17.75 7.78 -3.04
N ASP A 516 17.01 8.83 -3.37
CA ASP A 516 16.49 9.77 -2.38
C ASP A 516 15.31 9.17 -1.58
N THR A 517 14.54 8.27 -2.19
CA THR A 517 13.52 7.47 -1.48
C THR A 517 14.17 6.54 -0.45
N LEU A 518 15.24 5.84 -0.82
CA LEU A 518 15.96 4.91 0.06
C LEU A 518 16.66 5.65 1.21
N SER A 519 17.27 6.82 0.97
CA SER A 519 17.84 7.63 2.04
C SER A 519 16.77 8.13 3.01
N TYR A 520 15.61 8.57 2.49
CA TYR A 520 14.47 8.98 3.30
C TYR A 520 13.92 7.82 4.14
N LEU A 521 13.79 6.63 3.55
CA LEU A 521 13.38 5.40 4.25
C LEU A 521 14.39 5.02 5.32
N GLN A 522 15.69 4.99 5.01
CA GLN A 522 16.75 4.65 5.97
C GLN A 522 16.79 5.64 7.14
N ALA A 523 16.58 6.93 6.89
CA ALA A 523 16.46 7.94 7.95
C ALA A 523 15.19 7.78 8.80
N GLY A 524 14.10 7.25 8.23
CA GLY A 524 12.87 6.90 8.94
C GLY A 524 12.95 5.56 9.69
N LEU A 525 13.58 4.55 9.09
CA LEU A 525 13.80 3.22 9.63
C LEU A 525 14.82 3.22 10.77
N ALA A 526 15.86 4.05 10.71
CA ALA A 526 16.77 4.27 11.84
C ALA A 526 16.08 4.86 13.08
N LYS A 527 14.88 5.46 12.93
CA LYS A 527 14.01 5.86 14.04
C LYS A 527 13.07 4.73 14.50
N LEU A 528 12.85 3.71 13.68
CA LEU A 528 12.04 2.51 13.94
C LEU A 528 12.87 1.29 14.38
N ASP A 529 14.20 1.31 14.24
CA ASP A 529 15.14 0.25 14.70
C ASP A 529 15.11 -0.01 16.21
N ILE A 530 14.27 0.72 16.94
CA ILE A 530 13.86 0.40 18.32
C ILE A 530 12.92 -0.82 18.37
N PHE A 531 12.33 -1.28 17.26
CA PHE A 531 11.38 -2.40 17.24
C PHE A 531 11.90 -3.71 16.63
N PHE A 532 12.99 -3.70 15.88
CA PHE A 532 13.58 -4.91 15.28
C PHE A 532 14.97 -5.28 15.83
N SER A 533 15.48 -4.52 16.80
CA SER A 533 16.67 -4.91 17.59
C SER A 533 16.27 -5.46 18.96
N GLU A 534 15.78 -6.69 19.00
CA GLU A 534 15.98 -7.53 20.18
C GLU A 534 16.81 -8.75 19.78
N LYS A 535 18.10 -8.64 20.16
CA LYS A 535 19.15 -9.65 20.38
C LYS A 535 19.00 -11.05 19.78
#